data_AF-A0A7V2Y829-F1
#
_entry.id   AF-A0A7V2Y829-F1
#
_cell.length_a   1.000
_cell.length_b   1.000
_cell.length_c   1.000
_cell.angle_alpha   90.00
_cell.angle_beta   90.00
_cell.angle_gamma   90.00
#
_symmetry.space_group_name_H-M   'P 1'
#
loop_
_entity.id
_entity.type
_entity.pdbx_description
1 polymer ?
#
loop_
_entity_poly.entity_id
_entity_poly.type
_entity_poly.pdbx_seq_one_letter_code
_entity_poly.pdbx_strand_id
1 'polypeptide(L)'
;MSPFRETILMTLSPVIESLRTGLGENLLALILFGSRARGEARPDSDWDLLVIAENLPDSPWHRQKQILALLPQTWRHQVNILAYTSSEWFARVTSLALDIALDGIVLYDNTHALLPARLSALRKQLSDLGLERQAIDENQWVWLWRDKPRRHWKLEWTT
;
A
#
# COMPACT_ATOMS: atom_id res chain seq x y z
N MET A 1 -18.10 8.69 -2.32
CA MET A 1 -16.71 8.58 -1.80
C MET A 1 -16.64 9.41 -0.52
N SER A 2 -15.93 8.99 0.54
CA SER A 2 -15.87 9.75 1.80
C SER A 2 -15.11 11.08 1.62
N PRO A 3 -15.52 12.20 2.26
CA PRO A 3 -14.79 13.49 2.21
C PRO A 3 -13.31 13.38 2.57
N PHE A 4 -12.97 12.45 3.45
CA PHE A 4 -11.60 12.13 3.82
C PHE A 4 -10.76 11.65 2.62
N ARG A 5 -11.30 10.73 1.82
CA ARG A 5 -10.62 10.16 0.66
C ARG A 5 -10.45 11.19 -0.45
N GLU A 6 -11.44 12.07 -0.64
CA GLU A 6 -11.35 13.17 -1.60
C GLU A 6 -10.22 14.14 -1.23
N THR A 7 -10.13 14.51 0.05
CA THR A 7 -9.04 15.35 0.57
C THR A 7 -7.66 14.72 0.33
N ILE A 8 -7.52 13.41 0.56
CA ILE A 8 -6.27 12.68 0.29
C ILE A 8 -5.91 12.72 -1.19
N LEU A 9 -6.87 12.46 -2.09
CA LEU A 9 -6.62 12.47 -3.53
C LEU A 9 -6.21 13.86 -4.02
N MET A 10 -6.88 14.92 -3.56
CA MET A 10 -6.51 16.30 -3.90
C MET A 10 -5.10 16.63 -3.40
N THR A 11 -4.79 16.23 -2.16
CA THR A 11 -3.49 16.49 -1.54
C THR A 11 -2.36 15.78 -2.29
N LEU A 12 -2.57 14.52 -2.68
CA LEU A 12 -1.57 13.71 -3.39
C LEU A 12 -1.61 13.86 -4.92
N SER A 13 -2.48 14.70 -5.50
CA SER A 13 -2.57 14.89 -6.95
C SER A 13 -1.21 15.15 -7.61
N PRO A 14 -0.33 16.02 -7.08
CA PRO A 14 0.98 16.25 -7.68
C PRO A 14 1.87 15.00 -7.71
N VAL A 15 1.78 14.15 -6.68
CA VAL A 15 2.53 12.89 -6.60
C VAL A 15 1.96 11.87 -7.57
N ILE A 16 0.63 11.72 -7.59
CA ILE A 16 -0.09 10.79 -8.49
C ILE A 16 0.24 11.14 -9.95
N GLU A 17 0.12 12.40 -10.34
CA GLU A 17 0.40 12.88 -11.69
C GLU A 17 1.87 12.66 -12.06
N SER A 18 2.80 13.04 -11.19
CA SER A 18 4.24 12.89 -11.46
C SER A 18 4.65 11.44 -11.67
N LEU A 19 4.11 10.52 -10.87
CA LEU A 19 4.38 9.08 -11.02
C LEU A 19 3.72 8.52 -12.28
N ARG A 20 2.48 8.91 -12.58
CA ARG A 20 1.79 8.50 -13.82
C ARG A 20 2.54 8.96 -15.06
N THR A 21 2.99 10.21 -15.10
CA THR A 21 3.76 10.74 -16.23
C THR A 21 5.15 10.13 -16.31
N GLY A 22 5.85 10.00 -15.18
CA GLY A 22 7.23 9.55 -15.16
C GLY A 22 7.44 8.05 -15.40
N LEU A 23 6.47 7.22 -15.00
CA LEU A 23 6.52 5.77 -15.21
C LEU A 23 5.65 5.30 -16.38
N GLY A 24 4.65 6.09 -16.79
CA GLY A 24 3.75 5.77 -17.89
C GLY A 24 3.03 4.44 -17.67
N GLU A 25 2.99 3.61 -18.72
CA GLU A 25 2.39 2.27 -18.70
C GLU A 25 3.04 1.32 -17.70
N ASN A 26 4.27 1.59 -17.24
CA ASN A 26 4.91 0.77 -16.23
C ASN A 26 4.28 0.95 -14.85
N LEU A 27 3.60 2.07 -14.56
CA LEU A 27 2.89 2.23 -13.29
C LEU A 27 1.64 1.38 -13.29
N LEU A 28 1.60 0.39 -12.41
CA LEU A 28 0.47 -0.52 -12.27
C LEU A 28 -0.44 -0.11 -11.14
N ALA A 29 0.10 0.32 -9.99
CA ALA A 29 -0.73 0.80 -8.89
C ALA A 29 0.02 1.77 -7.98
N LEU A 30 -0.75 2.66 -7.35
CA LEU A 30 -0.29 3.52 -6.26
C LEU A 30 -1.28 3.43 -5.10
N ILE A 31 -0.78 3.08 -3.92
CA ILE A 31 -1.60 2.87 -2.73
C ILE A 31 -1.01 3.69 -1.58
N LEU A 32 -1.85 4.48 -0.91
CA LEU A 32 -1.52 5.07 0.39
C LEU A 32 -1.78 4.05 1.48
N PHE A 33 -0.83 3.89 2.39
CA PHE A 33 -0.97 3.08 3.59
C PHE A 33 -0.51 3.85 4.82
N GLY A 34 -0.37 3.16 5.96
CA GLY A 34 0.15 3.78 7.17
C GLY A 34 -0.87 4.68 7.88
N SER A 35 -0.37 5.55 8.75
CA SER A 35 -1.20 6.37 9.65
C SER A 35 -2.15 7.30 8.89
N ARG A 36 -1.72 7.83 7.73
CA ARG A 36 -2.55 8.70 6.89
C ARG A 36 -3.69 7.95 6.22
N ALA A 37 -3.51 6.68 5.86
CA ALA A 37 -4.61 5.86 5.36
C ALA A 37 -5.64 5.54 6.45
N ARG A 38 -5.16 5.32 7.68
CA ARG A 38 -6.00 5.03 8.86
C ARG A 38 -6.73 6.24 9.44
N GLY A 39 -6.30 7.47 9.10
CA GLY A 39 -6.85 8.69 9.68
C GLY A 39 -6.28 9.04 11.06
N GLU A 40 -5.14 8.45 11.42
CA GLU A 40 -4.47 8.59 12.73
C GLU A 40 -3.20 9.45 12.66
N ALA A 41 -2.89 9.98 11.47
CA ALA A 41 -1.68 10.72 11.24
C ALA A 41 -1.65 12.05 12.00
N ARG A 42 -0.47 12.35 12.57
CA ARG A 42 -0.13 13.70 13.03
C ARG A 42 0.23 14.59 11.83
N PRO A 43 0.19 15.93 11.97
CA PRO A 43 0.54 16.85 10.89
C PRO A 43 1.92 16.61 10.28
N ASP A 44 2.89 16.16 11.09
CA ASP A 44 4.27 15.87 10.73
C ASP A 44 4.51 14.44 10.21
N SER A 45 3.48 13.60 10.13
CA SER A 45 3.63 12.21 9.65
C SER A 45 3.97 12.16 8.17
N ASP A 46 4.85 11.25 7.76
CA ASP A 46 5.12 11.01 6.34
C ASP A 46 3.89 10.44 5.61
N TRP A 47 3.92 10.54 4.28
CA TRP A 47 2.99 9.87 3.38
C TRP A 47 3.60 8.54 2.92
N ASP A 48 3.14 7.44 3.51
CA ASP A 48 3.59 6.09 3.17
C ASP A 48 2.90 5.57 1.90
N LEU A 49 3.67 5.41 0.82
CA LEU A 49 3.18 5.04 -0.50
C LEU A 49 3.77 3.72 -0.97
N LEU A 50 2.91 2.81 -1.39
CA LEU A 50 3.28 1.62 -2.14
C LEU A 50 3.13 1.93 -3.64
N VAL A 51 4.23 1.80 -4.37
CA VAL A 51 4.26 1.87 -5.84
C VAL A 51 4.45 0.46 -6.39
N ILE A 52 3.49 -0.01 -7.19
CA ILE A 52 3.66 -1.24 -7.98
C ILE A 52 3.92 -0.80 -9.41
N ALA A 53 5.10 -1.11 -9.93
CA ALA A 53 5.49 -0.74 -11.29
C ALA A 53 6.44 -1.75 -11.93
N GLU A 54 6.37 -1.89 -13.25
CA GLU A 54 7.29 -2.75 -14.00
C GLU A 54 8.60 -2.04 -14.34
N ASN A 55 9.61 -2.82 -14.76
CA ASN A 55 10.92 -2.32 -15.18
C ASN A 55 11.64 -1.47 -14.13
N LEU A 56 11.43 -1.79 -12.85
CA LEU A 56 12.15 -1.15 -11.75
C LEU A 56 13.57 -1.71 -11.63
N PRO A 57 14.55 -0.88 -11.22
CA PRO A 57 15.89 -1.37 -10.91
C PRO A 57 15.85 -2.42 -9.78
N ASP A 58 16.73 -3.42 -9.87
CA ASP A 58 16.89 -4.45 -8.83
C ASP A 58 17.44 -3.85 -7.52
N SER A 59 18.27 -2.81 -7.62
CA SER A 59 18.86 -2.15 -6.47
C SER A 59 17.82 -1.28 -5.75
N PRO A 60 17.49 -1.54 -4.47
CA PRO A 60 16.51 -0.75 -3.72
C PRO A 60 16.85 0.75 -3.67
N TRP A 61 18.13 1.08 -3.56
CA TRP A 61 18.59 2.47 -3.54
C TRP A 61 18.38 3.17 -4.89
N HIS A 62 18.70 2.50 -6.00
CA HIS A 62 18.47 3.07 -7.34
C HIS A 62 16.98 3.23 -7.62
N ARG A 63 16.16 2.26 -7.22
CA ARG A 63 14.70 2.31 -7.30
C ARG A 63 14.16 3.51 -6.53
N GLN A 64 14.56 3.67 -5.27
CA GLN A 64 14.16 4.83 -4.44
C GLN A 64 14.55 6.15 -5.09
N LYS A 65 15.81 6.26 -5.55
CA LYS A 65 16.33 7.47 -6.20
C LYS A 65 15.57 7.79 -7.48
N GLN A 66 15.27 6.80 -8.32
CA GLN A 66 14.52 6.96 -9.56
C GLN A 66 13.11 7.48 -9.26
N ILE A 67 12.38 6.85 -8.34
CA ILE A 67 11.01 7.25 -8.02
C ILE A 67 10.98 8.66 -7.42
N LEU A 68 11.85 8.96 -6.45
CA LEU A 68 11.93 10.30 -5.85
C LEU A 68 12.32 11.39 -6.86
N ALA A 69 13.13 11.07 -7.86
CA ALA A 69 13.52 12.03 -8.90
C ALA A 69 12.33 12.47 -9.76
N LEU A 70 11.31 11.62 -9.92
CA LEU A 70 10.08 11.95 -10.63
C LEU A 70 9.22 12.95 -9.86
N LEU A 71 9.32 12.98 -8.53
CA LEU A 71 8.45 13.80 -7.69
C LEU A 71 8.86 15.28 -7.67
N PRO A 72 7.90 16.19 -7.46
CA PRO A 72 8.19 17.60 -7.18
C PRO A 72 9.08 17.72 -5.95
N GLN A 73 10.01 18.67 -5.95
CA GLN A 73 11.01 18.81 -4.87
C GLN A 73 10.38 18.93 -3.48
N THR A 74 9.24 19.61 -3.37
CA THR A 74 8.49 19.78 -2.12
C THR A 74 8.01 18.46 -1.51
N TRP A 75 7.80 17.42 -2.32
CA TRP A 75 7.29 16.12 -1.88
C TRP A 75 8.38 15.11 -1.53
N ARG A 76 9.62 15.30 -2.00
CA ARG A 76 10.71 14.30 -1.86
C ARG A 76 11.06 13.97 -0.41
N HIS A 77 10.75 14.86 0.53
CA HIS A 77 11.00 14.69 1.97
C HIS A 77 9.71 14.50 2.79
N GLN A 78 8.55 14.38 2.14
CA GLN A 78 7.26 14.18 2.79
C GLN A 78 6.70 12.78 2.54
N VAL A 79 7.33 12.00 1.66
CA VAL A 79 6.87 10.67 1.28
C VAL A 79 7.88 9.62 1.71
N ASN A 80 7.35 8.50 2.19
CA ASN A 80 8.08 7.26 2.33
C ASN A 80 7.58 6.31 1.25
N ILE A 81 8.47 5.81 0.40
CA ILE A 81 8.10 5.02 -0.78
C ILE A 81 8.62 3.61 -0.62
N LEU A 82 7.72 2.65 -0.78
CA LEU A 82 8.05 1.25 -1.03
C LEU A 82 7.66 0.94 -2.47
N ALA A 83 8.62 0.54 -3.29
CA ALA A 83 8.39 0.25 -4.70
C ALA A 83 8.70 -1.22 -5.00
N TYR A 84 7.79 -1.90 -5.68
CA TYR A 84 7.90 -3.31 -6.05
C TYR A 84 7.44 -3.53 -7.49
N THR A 85 8.00 -4.53 -8.16
CA THR A 85 7.38 -5.05 -9.39
C THR A 85 6.11 -5.83 -9.05
N SER A 86 5.25 -6.07 -10.05
CA SER A 86 4.08 -6.92 -9.84
C SER A 86 4.49 -8.32 -9.38
N SER A 87 5.54 -8.88 -9.99
CA SER A 87 6.05 -10.21 -9.64
C SER A 87 6.59 -10.26 -8.21
N GLU A 88 7.33 -9.25 -7.76
CA GLU A 88 7.83 -9.16 -6.38
C GLU A 88 6.69 -9.01 -5.37
N TRP A 89 5.75 -8.10 -5.63
CA TRP A 89 4.64 -7.80 -4.73
C TRP A 89 3.71 -9.01 -4.54
N PHE A 90 3.41 -9.69 -5.64
CA PHE A 90 2.50 -10.83 -5.63
C PHE A 90 3.19 -12.20 -5.42
N ALA A 91 4.50 -12.23 -5.19
CA ALA A 91 5.22 -13.47 -4.89
C ALA A 91 4.76 -14.12 -3.57
N ARG A 92 4.41 -13.31 -2.57
CA ARG A 92 3.92 -13.76 -1.26
C ARG A 92 3.08 -12.70 -0.58
N VAL A 93 2.19 -13.13 0.31
CA VAL A 93 1.50 -12.20 1.22
C VAL A 93 2.46 -11.79 2.33
N THR A 94 2.67 -10.49 2.51
CA THR A 94 3.49 -9.88 3.56
C THR A 94 2.61 -9.27 4.65
N SER A 95 3.17 -8.95 5.82
CA SER A 95 2.45 -8.18 6.86
C SER A 95 1.92 -6.84 6.31
N LEU A 96 2.74 -6.14 5.51
CA LEU A 96 2.33 -4.91 4.82
C LEU A 96 1.13 -5.13 3.90
N ALA A 97 1.06 -6.26 3.19
CA ALA A 97 -0.09 -6.57 2.36
C ALA A 97 -1.38 -6.74 3.19
N LEU A 98 -1.27 -7.24 4.43
CA LEU A 98 -2.42 -7.33 5.35
C LEU A 98 -2.87 -5.95 5.80
N ASP A 99 -1.94 -5.06 6.15
CA ASP A 99 -2.25 -3.67 6.53
C ASP A 99 -2.91 -2.90 5.37
N ILE A 100 -2.36 -3.05 4.16
CA ILE A 100 -2.92 -2.46 2.94
C ILE A 100 -4.30 -3.05 2.63
N ALA A 101 -4.49 -4.35 2.85
CA ALA A 101 -5.81 -4.95 2.72
C ALA A 101 -6.79 -4.27 3.68
N LEU A 102 -6.48 -4.03 4.95
CA LEU A 102 -7.45 -3.42 5.86
C LEU A 102 -7.72 -1.94 5.55
N ASP A 103 -6.68 -1.10 5.44
CA ASP A 103 -6.85 0.36 5.43
C ASP A 103 -6.33 1.05 4.18
N GLY A 104 -5.66 0.32 3.29
CA GLY A 104 -5.01 0.89 2.12
C GLY A 104 -5.98 1.65 1.21
N ILE A 105 -5.60 2.87 0.83
CA ILE A 105 -6.35 3.71 -0.09
C ILE A 105 -5.70 3.61 -1.46
N VAL A 106 -6.36 2.91 -2.38
CA VAL A 106 -5.94 2.86 -3.79
C VAL A 106 -6.15 4.24 -4.41
N LEU A 107 -5.03 4.87 -4.79
CA LEU A 107 -4.96 6.19 -5.42
C LEU A 107 -4.93 6.08 -6.95
N TYR A 108 -4.32 5.00 -7.46
CA TYR A 108 -4.24 4.68 -8.87
C TYR A 108 -4.18 3.15 -9.05
N ASP A 109 -4.85 2.65 -10.10
CA ASP A 109 -4.88 1.23 -10.46
C ASP A 109 -5.01 1.06 -11.98
N ASN A 110 -4.00 0.41 -12.57
CA ASN A 110 -3.93 -0.02 -13.98
C ASN A 110 -3.80 -1.56 -14.08
N THR A 111 -4.20 -2.30 -13.05
CA THR A 111 -4.09 -3.77 -12.98
C THR A 111 -5.32 -4.50 -13.54
N HIS A 112 -6.23 -3.80 -14.22
CA HIS A 112 -7.52 -4.34 -14.68
C HIS A 112 -8.32 -5.02 -13.55
N ALA A 113 -8.42 -4.35 -12.39
CA ALA A 113 -9.10 -4.80 -11.18
C ALA A 113 -8.47 -6.00 -10.43
N LEU A 114 -7.32 -6.50 -10.87
CA LEU A 114 -6.61 -7.59 -10.19
C LEU A 114 -6.20 -7.23 -8.75
N LEU A 115 -5.63 -6.05 -8.54
CA LEU A 115 -5.20 -5.61 -7.21
C LEU A 115 -6.40 -5.47 -6.24
N PRO A 116 -7.48 -4.73 -6.57
CA PRO A 116 -8.67 -4.67 -5.71
C PRO A 116 -9.27 -6.04 -5.40
N ALA A 117 -9.35 -6.95 -6.39
CA ALA A 117 -9.86 -8.31 -6.18
C ALA A 117 -9.00 -9.08 -5.18
N ARG A 118 -7.67 -9.06 -5.35
CA ARG A 118 -6.71 -9.70 -4.43
C ARG A 118 -6.76 -9.14 -3.02
N LEU A 119 -6.85 -7.81 -2.86
CA LEU A 119 -7.00 -7.18 -1.54
C LEU A 119 -8.34 -7.58 -0.90
N SER A 120 -9.42 -7.67 -1.68
CA SER A 120 -10.72 -8.13 -1.19
C SER A 120 -10.69 -9.60 -0.75
N ALA A 121 -10.06 -10.47 -1.54
CA ALA A 121 -9.88 -11.88 -1.19
C ALA A 121 -9.01 -12.04 0.07
N LEU A 122 -7.98 -11.21 0.23
CA LEU A 122 -7.13 -11.20 1.42
C LEU A 122 -7.89 -10.73 2.68
N ARG A 123 -8.72 -9.69 2.57
CA ARG A 123 -9.64 -9.27 3.66
C ARG A 123 -10.56 -10.42 4.07
N LYS A 124 -11.11 -11.14 3.08
CA LYS A 124 -11.98 -12.29 3.35
C LYS A 124 -11.23 -13.40 4.09
N GLN A 125 -10.01 -13.74 3.64
CA GLN A 125 -9.18 -14.73 4.31
C GLN A 125 -8.88 -14.34 5.77
N LEU A 126 -8.53 -13.07 6.03
CA LEU A 126 -8.31 -12.57 7.39
C LEU A 126 -9.56 -12.77 8.28
N SER A 127 -10.73 -12.42 7.75
CA SER A 127 -12.01 -12.61 8.45
C SER A 127 -12.33 -14.09 8.70
N ASP A 128 -12.17 -14.95 7.69
CA ASP A 128 -12.47 -16.39 7.80
C ASP A 128 -11.52 -17.09 8.78
N LEU A 129 -10.26 -16.64 8.84
CA LEU A 129 -9.22 -17.12 9.73
C LEU A 129 -9.36 -16.57 11.16
N GLY A 130 -10.10 -15.48 11.35
CA GLY A 130 -10.16 -14.76 12.61
C GLY A 130 -8.82 -14.12 12.98
N LEU A 131 -8.00 -13.76 12.00
CA LEU A 131 -6.76 -13.01 12.22
C LEU A 131 -7.07 -11.52 12.18
N GLU A 132 -6.93 -10.86 13.32
CA GLU A 132 -7.36 -9.48 13.53
C GLU A 132 -6.17 -8.60 13.90
N ARG A 133 -6.18 -7.35 13.45
CA ARG A 133 -5.21 -6.35 13.89
C ARG A 133 -5.79 -5.59 15.08
N GLN A 134 -5.05 -5.54 16.19
CA GLN A 134 -5.44 -4.81 17.40
C GLN A 134 -4.38 -3.77 17.77
N ALA A 135 -4.81 -2.60 18.22
CA ALA A 135 -3.93 -1.58 18.75
C ALA A 135 -3.49 -1.96 20.17
N ILE A 136 -2.19 -1.85 20.45
CA ILE A 136 -1.64 -2.08 21.80
C ILE A 136 -1.07 -0.81 22.44
N ASP A 137 -0.79 0.22 21.64
CA ASP A 137 -0.35 1.55 22.08
C ASP A 137 -0.63 2.58 20.97
N GLU A 138 -0.34 3.86 21.24
CA GLU A 138 -0.36 4.95 20.26
C GLU A 138 0.56 4.62 19.08
N ASN A 139 -0.03 4.24 17.94
CA ASN A 139 0.62 3.82 16.70
C ASN A 139 1.27 2.42 16.70
N GLN A 140 1.03 1.59 17.72
CA GLN A 140 1.51 0.21 17.74
C GLN A 140 0.38 -0.79 17.55
N TRP A 141 0.60 -1.72 16.62
CA TRP A 141 -0.39 -2.69 16.19
C TRP A 141 0.19 -4.10 16.21
N VAL A 142 -0.63 -5.06 16.60
CA VAL A 142 -0.29 -6.49 16.58
C VAL A 142 -1.36 -7.27 15.88
N TRP A 143 -0.94 -8.34 15.20
CA TRP A 143 -1.85 -9.32 14.61
C TRP A 143 -2.12 -10.42 15.63
N LEU A 144 -3.38 -10.58 16.01
CA LEU A 144 -3.84 -11.53 17.02
C LEU A 144 -4.91 -12.43 16.42
N TRP A 145 -4.88 -13.68 16.85
CA TRP A 145 -5.92 -14.65 16.51
C TRP A 145 -7.09 -14.48 17.47
N ARG A 146 -8.30 -14.30 16.94
CA ARG A 146 -9.54 -14.33 17.71
C ARG A 146 -9.70 -15.66 18.43
N ASP A 147 -9.49 -16.75 17.68
CA ASP A 147 -9.52 -18.12 18.16
C ASP A 147 -8.25 -18.85 17.73
N LYS A 148 -7.87 -19.92 18.47
CA LYS A 148 -6.68 -20.71 18.11
C LYS A 148 -6.79 -21.20 16.66
N PRO A 149 -5.83 -20.84 15.77
CA PRO A 149 -5.95 -21.18 14.37
C PRO A 149 -5.87 -22.68 14.16
N ARG A 150 -6.51 -23.16 13.08
CA ARG A 150 -6.33 -24.53 12.60
C ARG A 150 -4.87 -24.75 12.21
N ARG A 151 -4.37 -25.99 12.33
CA ARG A 151 -3.02 -26.33 11.83
C ARG A 151 -2.95 -26.08 10.32
N HIS A 152 -1.79 -25.63 9.83
CA HIS A 152 -1.50 -25.42 8.41
C HIS A 152 -2.34 -24.32 7.72
N TRP A 153 -2.75 -23.28 8.45
CA TRP A 153 -3.32 -22.09 7.82
C TRP A 153 -2.28 -21.40 6.90
N LYS A 154 -2.76 -20.76 5.85
CA LYS A 154 -1.93 -19.98 4.92
C LYS A 154 -2.73 -18.79 4.41
N LEU A 155 -2.03 -17.69 4.16
CA LEU A 155 -2.55 -16.53 3.46
C LEU A 155 -1.89 -16.48 2.08
N GLU A 156 -2.70 -16.38 1.03
CA GLU A 156 -2.23 -16.39 -0.35
C GLU A 156 -2.93 -15.33 -1.19
N TRP A 157 -2.23 -14.86 -2.22
CA TRP A 157 -2.84 -14.05 -3.26
C TRP A 157 -3.76 -14.92 -4.11
N THR A 158 -5.07 -14.73 -3.96
CA THR A 158 -6.12 -15.41 -4.73
C THR A 158 -6.89 -14.40 -5.55
N THR A 159 -7.45 -14.84 -6.68
CA THR A 159 -8.35 -14.05 -7.54
C THR A 159 -9.79 -14.39 -7.27
#